data_AF-A0A6A5GVV7-F1
#
_entry.id   AF-A0A6A5GVV7-F1
#
_cell.length_a   1.000
_cell.length_b   1.000
_cell.length_c   1.000
_cell.angle_alpha   90.00
_cell.angle_beta   90.00
_cell.angle_gamma   90.00
#
_symmetry.space_group_name_H-M   'P 1'
#
loop_
_entity.id
_entity.type
_entity.pdbx_description
1 polymer ?
#
loop_
_entity_poly.entity_id
_entity_poly.type
_entity_poly.pdbx_seq_one_letter_code
_entity_poly.pdbx_strand_id
1 'polypeptide(L)'
;MKNLAPYFYFFSNVAVLVPNKYTPSPPKVVGWEFGRTFSYYQLVFLAIMVSMGITRCLMTIEKEDTPERRVRPKRHMTFCLVFGIGCAVVQLAMLFWFEPPSQTRYTISTLLQFLQVLVITWFGMEYCMTCSVNYNWLIIPTIITCSLTIYGFDWIGRVEYSKLYLIWNMCIFSGLLELWLMWWNGVVNSYIYDISMDNVRNSDEDDDERCINCSKFSC
;
A
#
# COMPACT_ATOMS: atom_id res chain seq x y z
N MET A 1 2.63 -15.08 17.28
CA MET A 1 2.88 -13.88 16.45
C MET A 1 1.72 -13.76 15.47
N LYS A 2 1.15 -12.57 15.32
CA LYS A 2 -0.14 -12.36 14.64
C LYS A 2 0.09 -12.10 13.15
N ASN A 3 -0.64 -12.81 12.29
CA ASN A 3 -0.78 -12.49 10.88
C ASN A 3 -1.47 -11.12 10.78
N LEU A 4 -0.80 -10.13 10.20
CA LEU A 4 -1.31 -8.76 10.11
C LEU A 4 -1.38 -8.33 8.65
N ALA A 5 -2.22 -7.32 8.42
CA ALA A 5 -2.33 -6.70 7.12
C ALA A 5 -1.02 -5.96 6.78
N PRO A 6 -0.66 -5.86 5.50
CA PRO A 6 0.62 -5.27 5.08
C PRO A 6 0.67 -3.77 5.38
N TYR A 7 1.48 -3.38 6.36
CA TYR A 7 1.70 -2.00 6.78
C TYR A 7 2.18 -1.08 5.66
N PHE A 8 3.05 -1.56 4.77
CA PHE A 8 3.54 -0.78 3.64
C PHE A 8 2.38 -0.28 2.78
N TYR A 9 1.39 -1.13 2.50
CA TYR A 9 0.22 -0.75 1.72
C TYR A 9 -0.50 0.44 2.36
N PHE A 10 -0.75 0.39 3.67
CA PHE A 10 -1.41 1.49 4.39
C PHE A 10 -0.57 2.76 4.42
N PHE A 11 0.70 2.67 4.82
CA PHE A 11 1.57 3.84 4.91
C PHE A 11 1.76 4.51 3.55
N SER A 12 1.80 3.73 2.48
CA SER A 12 1.97 4.23 1.12
C SER A 12 0.72 4.95 0.61
N ASN A 13 -0.48 4.44 0.89
CA ASN A 13 -1.73 5.15 0.60
C ASN A 13 -1.89 6.41 1.45
N VAL A 14 -1.58 6.33 2.75
CA VAL A 14 -1.56 7.51 3.63
C VAL A 14 -0.58 8.53 3.09
N ALA A 15 0.62 8.14 2.67
CA ALA A 15 1.60 9.04 2.09
C ALA A 15 1.02 9.85 0.95
N VAL A 16 0.32 9.23 -0.02
CA VAL A 16 -0.34 9.94 -1.12
C VAL A 16 -1.39 10.95 -0.63
N LEU A 17 -2.15 10.58 0.39
CA LEU A 17 -3.27 11.36 0.93
C LEU A 17 -2.88 12.39 1.99
N VAL A 18 -1.61 12.49 2.39
CA VAL A 18 -1.19 13.54 3.33
C VAL A 18 -1.51 14.91 2.73
N PRO A 19 -2.39 15.70 3.36
CA PRO A 19 -2.81 16.98 2.79
C PRO A 19 -1.61 17.90 2.61
N ASN A 20 -1.71 18.75 1.60
CA ASN A 20 -0.77 19.83 1.35
C ASN A 20 0.68 19.37 1.05
N LYS A 21 0.78 18.53 0.02
CA LYS A 21 2.03 18.15 -0.62
C LYS A 21 2.42 19.17 -1.69
N TYR A 22 3.48 19.92 -1.41
CA TYR A 22 4.22 20.72 -2.38
C TYR A 22 3.35 21.72 -3.17
N THR A 23 2.57 22.55 -2.48
CA THR A 23 1.85 23.62 -3.14
C THR A 23 2.85 24.59 -3.80
N PRO A 24 2.68 24.99 -5.08
CA PRO A 24 3.60 25.90 -5.78
C PRO A 24 3.70 27.29 -5.11
N SER A 25 2.75 27.59 -4.23
CA SER A 25 2.68 28.82 -3.43
C SER A 25 2.32 28.46 -1.97
N PRO A 26 3.30 28.08 -1.13
CA PRO A 26 3.02 27.89 0.30
C PRO A 26 2.59 29.23 0.92
N PRO A 27 1.52 29.28 1.75
CA PRO A 27 1.11 30.48 2.45
C PRO A 27 2.24 30.89 3.40
N LYS A 28 2.46 32.21 3.51
CA LYS A 28 3.49 32.82 4.37
C LYS A 28 3.29 32.50 5.86
N VAL A 29 2.09 32.06 6.25
CA VAL A 29 1.73 31.61 7.59
C VAL A 29 1.01 30.28 7.47
N VAL A 30 1.56 29.23 8.09
CA VAL A 30 0.96 27.89 8.12
C VAL A 30 -0.20 27.91 9.11
N GLY A 31 -1.39 28.28 8.66
CA GLY A 31 -2.62 28.17 9.45
C GLY A 31 -3.12 26.72 9.56
N TRP A 32 -3.94 26.43 10.58
CA TRP A 32 -4.55 25.10 10.79
C TRP A 32 -5.36 24.58 9.59
N GLU A 33 -5.94 25.48 8.78
CA GLU A 33 -6.74 25.15 7.59
C GLU A 33 -5.90 24.63 6.42
N PHE A 34 -4.65 25.07 6.30
CA PHE A 34 -3.72 24.63 5.26
C PHE A 34 -3.26 23.17 5.47
N GLY A 35 -3.32 22.69 6.72
CA GLY A 35 -3.02 21.29 7.07
C GLY A 35 -4.18 20.31 6.85
N ARG A 36 -5.35 20.77 6.38
CA ARG A 36 -6.55 19.93 6.15
C ARG A 36 -7.12 20.02 4.74
N THR A 37 -6.61 20.92 3.91
CA THR A 37 -7.11 21.11 2.55
C THR A 37 -6.44 20.13 1.57
N PHE A 38 -7.24 19.25 0.99
CA PHE A 38 -6.80 18.35 -0.07
C PHE A 38 -6.65 19.12 -1.38
N SER A 39 -5.55 18.86 -2.09
CA SER A 39 -5.38 19.37 -3.45
C SER A 39 -6.34 18.64 -4.42
N TYR A 40 -6.73 19.31 -5.51
CA TYR A 40 -7.54 18.70 -6.58
C TYR A 40 -6.92 17.37 -7.08
N TYR A 41 -5.58 17.32 -7.20
CA TYR A 41 -4.86 16.09 -7.59
C TYR A 41 -5.03 14.95 -6.58
N GLN A 42 -5.12 15.26 -5.28
CA GLN A 42 -5.31 14.23 -4.26
C GLN A 42 -6.72 13.66 -4.29
N LEU A 43 -7.72 14.48 -4.62
CA LEU A 43 -9.09 14.00 -4.86
C LEU A 43 -9.15 13.09 -6.08
N VAL A 44 -8.44 13.45 -7.17
CA VAL A 44 -8.30 12.59 -8.35
C VAL A 44 -7.61 11.27 -8.00
N PHE A 45 -6.51 11.31 -7.25
CA PHE A 45 -5.83 10.10 -6.78
C PHE A 45 -6.75 9.23 -5.92
N LEU A 46 -7.53 9.82 -5.02
CA LEU A 46 -8.52 9.09 -4.22
C LEU A 46 -9.57 8.41 -5.10
N ALA A 47 -10.10 9.10 -6.11
CA ALA A 47 -11.05 8.53 -7.05
C ALA A 47 -10.45 7.35 -7.84
N ILE A 48 -9.19 7.45 -8.26
CA ILE A 48 -8.45 6.36 -8.92
C ILE A 48 -8.27 5.17 -7.97
N MET A 49 -7.84 5.44 -6.73
CA MET A 49 -7.64 4.40 -5.71
C MET A 49 -8.94 3.62 -5.44
N VAL A 50 -10.07 4.33 -5.31
CA VAL A 50 -11.37 3.71 -5.06
C VAL A 50 -11.86 2.93 -6.28
N SER A 51 -11.88 3.55 -7.46
CA SER A 51 -12.42 2.92 -8.67
C SER A 51 -11.62 1.69 -9.09
N MET A 52 -10.30 1.82 -9.24
CA MET A 52 -9.43 0.68 -9.60
C MET A 52 -9.35 -0.35 -8.47
N GLY A 53 -9.40 0.10 -7.21
CA GLY A 53 -9.34 -0.79 -6.05
C GLY A 53 -10.55 -1.71 -5.97
N ILE A 54 -11.76 -1.19 -6.19
CA ILE A 54 -12.99 -2.00 -6.24
C ILE A 54 -12.91 -3.01 -7.39
N THR A 55 -12.56 -2.58 -8.61
CA THR A 55 -12.43 -3.49 -9.76
C THR A 55 -11.45 -4.63 -9.46
N ARG A 56 -10.32 -4.30 -8.82
CA ARG A 56 -9.29 -5.29 -8.47
C ARG A 56 -9.74 -6.24 -7.36
N CYS A 57 -10.47 -5.77 -6.35
CA CYS A 57 -11.07 -6.65 -5.35
C CYS A 57 -11.98 -7.69 -6.00
N LEU A 58 -12.90 -7.24 -6.86
CA LEU A 58 -13.85 -8.13 -7.54
C LEU A 58 -13.14 -9.21 -8.37
N MET A 59 -12.17 -8.80 -9.19
CA MET A 59 -11.36 -9.72 -10.00
C MET A 59 -10.50 -10.69 -9.18
N THR A 60 -10.29 -10.43 -7.89
CA THR A 60 -9.41 -11.24 -7.03
C THR A 60 -10.20 -12.29 -6.26
N ILE A 61 -11.47 -12.02 -5.96
CA ILE A 61 -12.38 -12.97 -5.28
C ILE A 61 -12.71 -14.14 -6.22
N GLU A 62 -12.82 -13.90 -7.53
CA GLU A 62 -13.17 -14.92 -8.53
C GLU A 62 -12.01 -15.86 -8.92
N LYS A 63 -10.80 -15.71 -8.35
CA LYS A 63 -9.65 -16.52 -8.76
C LYS A 63 -9.56 -17.82 -7.97
N GLU A 64 -9.57 -18.95 -8.69
CA GLU A 64 -9.33 -20.29 -8.13
C GLU A 64 -8.01 -20.39 -7.33
N ASP A 65 -8.07 -21.10 -6.21
CA ASP A 65 -6.92 -21.29 -5.32
C ASP A 65 -6.00 -22.43 -5.78
N THR A 66 -5.12 -22.12 -6.73
CA THR A 66 -4.06 -23.05 -7.15
C THR A 66 -2.78 -22.87 -6.31
N PRO A 67 -2.03 -23.94 -5.96
CA PRO A 67 -0.82 -23.83 -5.14
C PRO A 67 0.31 -23.02 -5.82
N GLU A 68 0.33 -22.95 -7.16
CA GLU A 68 1.27 -22.12 -7.93
C GLU A 68 0.92 -20.62 -7.91
N ARG A 69 -0.29 -20.28 -7.45
CA ARG A 69 -0.78 -18.91 -7.39
C ARG A 69 0.18 -18.00 -6.64
N ARG A 70 0.85 -18.46 -5.58
CA ARG A 70 1.69 -17.59 -4.71
C ARG A 70 2.90 -16.97 -5.41
N VAL A 71 3.37 -17.54 -6.53
CA VAL A 71 4.59 -17.06 -7.21
C VAL A 71 4.36 -15.73 -7.93
N ARG A 72 3.20 -15.57 -8.58
CA ARG A 72 2.90 -14.39 -9.40
C ARG A 72 2.60 -13.13 -8.56
N PRO A 73 1.72 -13.17 -7.54
CA PRO A 73 1.50 -12.09 -6.59
C PRO A 73 2.79 -11.73 -5.84
N LYS A 74 3.63 -12.69 -5.42
CA LYS A 74 4.92 -12.40 -4.77
C LYS A 74 5.83 -11.52 -5.65
N ARG A 75 5.88 -11.76 -6.97
CA ARG A 75 6.63 -10.91 -7.90
C ARG A 75 6.01 -9.52 -8.04
N HIS A 76 4.69 -9.43 -8.20
CA HIS A 76 3.99 -8.14 -8.27
C HIS A 76 4.17 -7.33 -6.97
N MET A 77 4.07 -7.98 -5.82
CA MET A 77 4.27 -7.38 -4.50
C MET A 77 5.70 -6.89 -4.30
N THR A 78 6.70 -7.69 -4.68
CA THR A 78 8.11 -7.30 -4.65
C THR A 78 8.33 -6.04 -5.50
N PHE A 79 7.75 -6.00 -6.69
CA PHE A 79 7.79 -4.82 -7.55
C PHE A 79 7.14 -3.59 -6.89
N CYS A 80 5.95 -3.74 -6.28
CA CYS A 80 5.30 -2.64 -5.55
C CYS A 80 6.14 -2.10 -4.40
N LEU A 81 6.73 -3.00 -3.61
CA LEU A 81 7.57 -2.64 -2.47
C LEU A 81 8.79 -1.87 -2.95
N VAL A 82 9.54 -2.41 -3.90
CA VAL A 82 10.74 -1.76 -4.44
C VAL A 82 10.40 -0.42 -5.08
N PHE A 83 9.33 -0.35 -5.87
CA PHE A 83 8.90 0.87 -6.53
C PHE A 83 8.48 1.95 -5.52
N GLY A 84 7.66 1.60 -4.52
CA GLY A 84 7.20 2.57 -3.53
C GLY A 84 8.29 2.99 -2.53
N ILE A 85 9.23 2.11 -2.19
CA ILE A 85 10.45 2.49 -1.45
C ILE A 85 11.26 3.50 -2.27
N GLY A 86 11.49 3.22 -3.56
CA GLY A 86 12.17 4.14 -4.47
C GLY A 86 11.47 5.51 -4.54
N CYS A 87 10.14 5.52 -4.67
CA CYS A 87 9.36 6.74 -4.63
C CYS A 87 9.55 7.50 -3.31
N ALA A 88 9.49 6.81 -2.17
CA ALA A 88 9.67 7.43 -0.86
C ALA A 88 11.06 8.06 -0.70
N VAL A 89 12.12 7.38 -1.16
CA VAL A 89 13.49 7.91 -1.15
C VAL A 89 13.61 9.16 -2.02
N VAL A 90 13.07 9.14 -3.23
CA VAL A 90 13.11 10.32 -4.14
C VAL A 90 12.32 11.48 -3.53
N GLN A 91 11.19 11.21 -2.89
CA GLN A 91 10.38 12.24 -2.24
C GLN A 91 11.10 12.87 -1.04
N LEU A 92 11.79 12.07 -0.22
CA LEU A 92 12.67 12.56 0.84
C LEU A 92 13.83 13.38 0.27
N ALA A 93 14.51 12.88 -0.75
CA ALA A 93 15.60 13.59 -1.42
C ALA A 93 15.15 14.97 -1.94
N MET A 94 13.98 15.04 -2.56
CA MET A 94 13.43 16.31 -3.06
C MET A 94 13.11 17.32 -1.95
N LEU A 95 12.78 16.87 -0.73
CA LEU A 95 12.55 17.74 0.41
C LEU A 95 13.81 18.50 0.84
N PHE A 96 14.99 17.93 0.59
CA PHE A 96 16.29 18.53 0.92
C PHE A 96 16.90 19.31 -0.25
N TRP A 97 16.83 18.76 -1.48
CA TRP A 97 17.53 19.35 -2.63
C TRP A 97 16.82 20.53 -3.28
N PHE A 98 15.49 20.60 -3.21
CA PHE A 98 14.73 21.61 -3.93
C PHE A 98 13.99 22.56 -2.98
N GLU A 99 13.97 23.83 -3.34
CA GLU A 99 13.25 24.84 -2.57
C GLU A 99 11.72 24.58 -2.55
N PRO A 100 11.02 24.97 -1.47
CA PRO A 100 9.58 24.78 -1.29
C PRO A 100 8.68 25.18 -2.46
N PRO A 101 8.87 26.34 -3.13
CA PRO A 101 7.99 26.78 -4.21
C PRO A 101 8.46 26.31 -5.60
N SER A 102 9.41 25.37 -5.69
CA SER A 102 9.94 24.96 -6.99
C SER A 102 8.90 24.16 -7.80
N GLN A 103 8.55 24.67 -8.98
CA GLN A 103 7.67 23.98 -9.94
C GLN A 103 8.19 22.58 -10.29
N THR A 104 9.50 22.41 -10.35
CA THR A 104 10.17 21.13 -10.62
C THR A 104 9.83 20.08 -9.55
N ARG A 105 9.95 20.44 -8.27
CA ARG A 105 9.61 19.55 -7.14
C ARG A 105 8.14 19.19 -7.14
N TYR A 106 7.27 20.15 -7.40
CA TYR A 106 5.83 19.92 -7.48
C TYR A 106 5.48 18.93 -8.60
N THR A 107 6.03 19.15 -9.80
CA THR A 107 5.75 18.34 -10.98
C THR A 107 6.25 16.90 -10.79
N ILE A 108 7.51 16.73 -10.39
CA ILE A 108 8.10 15.40 -10.16
C ILE A 108 7.36 14.67 -9.04
N SER A 109 7.03 15.37 -7.94
CA SER A 109 6.31 14.77 -6.82
C SER A 109 4.92 14.28 -7.22
N THR A 110 4.21 15.06 -8.04
CA THR A 110 2.86 14.72 -8.51
C THR A 110 2.90 13.55 -9.48
N LEU A 111 3.85 13.54 -10.42
CA LEU A 111 4.02 12.43 -11.37
C LEU A 111 4.39 11.12 -10.66
N LEU A 112 5.34 11.15 -9.72
CA LEU A 112 5.71 9.96 -8.95
C LEU A 112 4.56 9.45 -8.11
N GLN A 113 3.76 10.34 -7.50
CA GLN A 113 2.59 9.93 -6.72
C GLN A 113 1.51 9.33 -7.60
N PHE A 114 1.28 9.88 -8.79
CA PHE A 114 0.35 9.31 -9.75
C PHE A 114 0.78 7.87 -10.14
N LEU A 115 2.05 7.67 -10.48
CA LEU A 115 2.58 6.34 -10.79
C LEU A 115 2.49 5.40 -9.59
N GLN A 116 2.79 5.90 -8.39
CA GLN A 116 2.69 5.13 -7.15
C GLN A 116 1.25 4.70 -6.86
N VAL A 117 0.26 5.57 -7.06
CA VAL A 117 -1.16 5.24 -6.94
C VAL A 117 -1.52 4.14 -7.93
N LEU A 118 -1.15 4.26 -9.20
CA LEU A 118 -1.45 3.24 -10.20
C LEU A 118 -0.85 1.88 -9.82
N VAL A 119 0.44 1.84 -9.46
CA VAL A 119 1.14 0.60 -9.10
C VAL A 119 0.53 -0.03 -7.83
N ILE A 120 0.28 0.77 -6.80
CA ILE A 120 -0.19 0.27 -5.50
C ILE A 120 -1.66 -0.13 -5.56
N THR A 121 -2.50 0.62 -6.24
CA THR A 121 -3.91 0.24 -6.37
C THR A 121 -4.05 -0.98 -7.26
N TRP A 122 -3.28 -1.09 -8.34
CA TRP A 122 -3.41 -2.20 -9.27
C TRP A 122 -2.87 -3.52 -8.72
N PHE A 123 -1.68 -3.50 -8.12
CA PHE A 123 -0.99 -4.70 -7.64
C PHE A 123 -1.04 -4.85 -6.11
N GLY A 124 -1.03 -3.74 -5.37
CA GLY A 124 -1.09 -3.74 -3.90
C GLY A 124 -2.47 -4.06 -3.33
N MET A 125 -3.56 -3.82 -4.07
CA MET A 125 -4.90 -4.26 -3.64
C MET A 125 -5.03 -5.78 -3.62
N GLU A 126 -4.52 -6.46 -4.66
CA GLU A 126 -4.45 -7.92 -4.68
C GLU A 126 -3.65 -8.41 -3.46
N TYR A 127 -2.53 -7.76 -3.15
CA TYR A 127 -1.73 -8.05 -1.95
C TYR A 127 -2.49 -7.92 -0.63
N CYS A 128 -3.20 -6.80 -0.44
CA CYS A 128 -3.94 -6.56 0.80
C CYS A 128 -5.10 -7.55 1.00
N MET A 129 -5.72 -8.01 -0.09
CA MET A 129 -6.87 -8.92 -0.02
C MET A 129 -6.46 -10.38 0.11
N THR A 130 -5.38 -10.81 -0.53
CA THR A 130 -5.03 -12.25 -0.62
C THR A 130 -3.99 -12.69 0.38
N CYS A 131 -3.19 -11.75 0.91
CA CYS A 131 -2.02 -12.07 1.68
C CYS A 131 -2.00 -11.36 3.03
N SER A 132 -1.40 -12.03 4.01
CA SER A 132 -1.06 -11.48 5.31
C SER A 132 0.42 -11.69 5.58
N VAL A 133 1.03 -10.75 6.29
CA VAL A 133 2.45 -10.79 6.64
C VAL A 133 2.59 -11.30 8.07
N ASN A 134 3.41 -12.33 8.24
CA ASN A 134 3.80 -12.83 9.55
C ASN A 134 4.96 -11.99 10.08
N TYR A 135 4.65 -10.94 10.84
CA TYR A 135 5.67 -10.09 11.44
C TYR A 135 6.37 -10.82 12.60
N ASN A 136 7.69 -10.94 12.49
CA ASN A 136 8.55 -11.51 13.51
C ASN A 136 9.09 -10.41 14.46
N TRP A 137 9.89 -10.80 15.46
CA TRP A 137 10.58 -9.92 16.40
C TRP A 137 11.36 -8.77 15.73
N LEU A 138 11.74 -8.91 14.45
CA LEU A 138 12.42 -7.91 13.65
C LEU A 138 11.65 -6.58 13.50
N ILE A 139 10.34 -6.56 13.77
CA ILE A 139 9.55 -5.32 13.82
C ILE A 139 10.08 -4.32 14.87
N ILE A 140 10.60 -4.81 16.00
CA ILE A 140 11.10 -3.97 17.10
C ILE A 140 12.33 -3.15 16.65
N PRO A 141 13.42 -3.76 16.14
CA PRO A 141 14.55 -2.98 15.63
C PRO A 141 14.16 -2.09 14.43
N THR A 142 13.19 -2.49 13.61
CA THR A 142 12.67 -1.63 12.54
C THR A 142 11.99 -0.37 13.09
N ILE A 143 11.18 -0.47 14.15
CA ILE A 143 10.55 0.71 14.79
C ILE A 143 11.61 1.62 15.41
N ILE A 144 12.61 1.06 16.10
CA ILE A 144 13.69 1.84 16.71
C ILE A 144 14.48 2.61 15.64
N THR A 145 14.92 1.93 14.59
CA THR A 145 15.68 2.55 13.48
C THR A 145 14.86 3.59 12.73
N CYS A 146 13.58 3.32 12.47
CA CYS A 146 12.67 4.30 11.89
C CYS A 146 12.56 5.56 12.76
N SER A 147 12.39 5.39 14.07
CA SER A 147 12.23 6.50 15.01
C SER A 147 13.48 7.36 15.12
N LEU A 148 14.67 6.74 15.17
CA LEU A 148 15.95 7.44 15.15
C LEU A 148 16.16 8.22 13.85
N THR A 149 15.75 7.63 12.72
CA THR A 149 15.88 8.27 11.41
C THR A 149 14.94 9.47 11.29
N ILE A 150 13.70 9.36 11.76
CA ILE A 150 12.75 10.48 11.82
C ILE A 150 13.30 11.60 12.69
N TYR A 151 13.82 11.27 13.88
CA TYR A 151 14.44 12.25 14.77
C TYR A 151 15.61 12.99 14.11
N GLY A 152 16.48 12.27 13.39
CA GLY A 152 17.56 12.88 12.62
C GLY A 152 17.05 13.82 11.52
N PHE A 153 15.99 13.41 10.80
CA PHE A 153 15.36 14.25 9.78
C PHE A 153 14.66 15.48 10.36
N ASP A 154 14.02 15.39 11.52
CA ASP A 154 13.42 16.54 12.19
C ASP A 154 14.48 17.52 12.72
N TRP A 155 15.68 17.03 13.06
CA TRP A 155 16.77 17.88 13.54
C TRP A 155 17.48 18.65 12.41
N ILE A 156 17.66 18.02 11.25
CA ILE A 156 18.40 18.60 10.10
C ILE A 156 17.45 19.24 9.07
N GLY A 157 16.21 18.73 8.99
CA GLY A 157 15.21 19.11 8.02
C GLY A 157 14.44 20.38 8.39
N ARG A 158 13.52 20.75 7.52
CA ARG A 158 12.66 21.92 7.73
C ARG A 158 11.42 21.49 8.51
N VAL A 159 11.11 22.21 9.59
CA VAL A 159 10.03 21.87 10.53
C VAL A 159 8.67 21.80 9.83
N GLU A 160 8.44 22.58 8.77
CA GLU A 160 7.18 22.57 8.02
C GLU A 160 6.89 21.21 7.35
N TYR A 161 7.92 20.38 7.15
CA TYR A 161 7.82 19.08 6.49
C TYR A 161 7.94 17.88 7.42
N SER A 162 7.95 18.08 8.75
CA SER A 162 8.08 17.00 9.74
C SER A 162 7.09 15.84 9.51
N LYS A 163 5.83 16.15 9.17
CA LYS A 163 4.81 15.13 8.84
C LYS A 163 5.18 14.29 7.60
N LEU A 164 5.83 14.89 6.61
CA LEU A 164 6.28 14.17 5.41
C LEU A 164 7.49 13.29 5.73
N TYR A 165 8.43 13.76 6.57
CA TYR A 165 9.54 12.94 7.04
C TYR A 165 9.03 11.69 7.76
N LEU A 166 8.06 11.86 8.67
CA LEU A 166 7.44 10.74 9.38
C LEU A 166 6.88 9.70 8.40
N ILE A 167 6.02 10.13 7.47
CA ILE A 167 5.22 9.19 6.66
C ILE A 167 6.07 8.50 5.59
N TRP A 168 7.01 9.21 4.97
CA TRP A 168 7.93 8.59 4.01
C TRP A 168 8.91 7.62 4.67
N ASN A 169 9.41 7.93 5.87
CA ASN A 169 10.24 6.97 6.62
C ASN A 169 9.43 5.74 7.03
N MET A 170 8.19 5.90 7.53
CA MET A 170 7.33 4.74 7.83
C MET A 170 7.13 3.86 6.58
N CYS A 171 6.96 4.45 5.40
CA CYS A 171 6.86 3.72 4.13
C CYS A 171 8.17 2.96 3.79
N ILE A 172 9.34 3.58 3.93
CA ILE A 172 10.63 2.93 3.65
C ILE A 172 10.87 1.75 4.60
N PHE A 173 10.76 1.99 5.91
CA PHE A 173 11.08 0.99 6.92
C PHE A 173 10.08 -0.18 6.92
N SER A 174 8.78 0.10 6.79
CA SER A 174 7.77 -0.96 6.62
C SER A 174 7.99 -1.73 5.31
N GLY A 175 8.31 -1.04 4.22
CA GLY A 175 8.58 -1.66 2.94
C GLY A 175 9.79 -2.59 2.97
N LEU A 176 10.90 -2.16 3.60
CA LEU A 176 12.09 -3.00 3.76
C LEU A 176 11.84 -4.22 4.64
N LEU A 177 11.10 -4.05 5.74
CA LEU A 177 10.72 -5.15 6.63
C LEU A 177 9.85 -6.17 5.89
N GLU A 178 8.84 -5.72 5.16
CA GLU A 178 7.96 -6.61 4.40
C GLU A 178 8.69 -7.27 3.23
N LEU A 179 9.60 -6.56 2.56
CA LEU A 179 10.44 -7.13 1.50
C LEU A 179 11.31 -8.27 2.04
N TRP A 180 11.91 -8.07 3.23
CA TRP A 180 12.69 -9.11 3.91
C TRP A 180 11.82 -10.31 4.29
N LEU A 181 10.68 -10.07 4.93
CA LEU A 181 9.75 -11.14 5.34
C LEU A 181 9.21 -11.91 4.13
N MET A 182 8.97 -11.22 3.02
CA MET A 182 8.52 -11.83 1.76
C MET A 182 9.58 -12.76 1.17
N TRP A 183 10.85 -12.37 1.23
CA TRP A 183 11.94 -13.23 0.79
C TRP A 183 12.07 -14.47 1.67
N TRP A 184 11.84 -14.35 2.98
CA TRP A 184 11.93 -15.44 3.96
C TRP A 184 10.65 -16.30 4.10
N ASN A 185 9.74 -16.30 3.12
CA ASN A 185 8.46 -17.03 3.14
C ASN A 185 7.51 -16.65 4.30
N GLY A 186 7.61 -15.42 4.81
CA GLY A 186 6.72 -14.88 5.84
C GLY A 186 5.35 -14.39 5.35
N VAL A 187 4.95 -14.74 4.11
CA VAL A 187 3.65 -14.35 3.54
C VAL A 187 2.71 -15.56 3.59
N VAL A 188 1.59 -15.38 4.27
CA VAL A 188 0.53 -16.38 4.47
C VAL A 188 -0.74 -15.88 3.75
N ASN A 189 -1.71 -16.77 3.51
CA ASN A 189 -3.02 -16.33 3.05
C ASN A 189 -3.63 -15.36 4.07
N SER A 190 -4.36 -14.37 3.57
CA SER A 190 -5.17 -13.53 4.44
C SER A 190 -6.38 -14.32 4.94
N TYR A 191 -6.85 -13.98 6.14
CA TYR A 191 -8.08 -14.54 6.68
C TYR A 191 -9.31 -14.25 5.79
N ILE A 192 -9.33 -13.08 5.14
CA ILE A 192 -10.41 -12.67 4.22
C ILE A 192 -10.47 -13.62 3.02
N TYR A 193 -9.30 -13.98 2.50
CA TYR A 193 -9.22 -14.86 1.35
C TYR A 193 -9.61 -16.30 1.69
N ASP A 194 -9.15 -16.81 2.84
CA ASP A 194 -9.51 -18.16 3.28
C ASP A 194 -11.04 -18.30 3.44
N ILE A 195 -11.72 -17.33 4.06
CA ILE A 195 -13.20 -17.32 4.13
C ILE A 195 -13.85 -17.31 2.75
N SER A 196 -13.33 -16.48 1.83
CA SER A 196 -13.92 -16.38 0.50
C SER A 196 -13.83 -17.69 -0.27
N MET A 197 -12.74 -18.44 -0.09
CA MET A 197 -12.53 -19.70 -0.79
C MET A 197 -13.31 -20.85 -0.15
N ASP A 198 -13.47 -20.84 1.18
CA ASP A 198 -14.37 -21.78 1.88
C ASP A 198 -15.83 -21.63 1.40
N ASN A 199 -16.28 -20.39 1.17
CA ASN A 199 -17.64 -20.14 0.64
C ASN A 199 -17.81 -20.65 -0.80
N VAL A 200 -16.80 -20.48 -1.66
CA VAL A 200 -16.83 -20.98 -3.04
C VAL A 200 -16.86 -22.51 -3.05
N ARG A 201 -16.04 -23.16 -2.22
CA ARG A 201 -16.03 -24.63 -2.15
C ARG A 201 -17.37 -25.20 -1.68
N ASN A 202 -17.99 -24.57 -0.69
CA ASN A 202 -19.31 -24.99 -0.21
C ASN A 202 -20.40 -24.80 -1.27
N SER A 203 -20.34 -23.75 -2.10
CA SER A 203 -21.32 -23.56 -3.18
C SER A 203 -21.16 -24.58 -4.31
N ASP A 204 -19.92 -24.95 -4.64
CA ASP A 204 -19.66 -25.96 -5.66
C ASP A 204 -20.13 -27.36 -5.19
N GLU A 205 -19.92 -27.70 -3.92
CA GLU A 205 -20.43 -28.95 -3.31
C GLU A 205 -21.97 -29.01 -3.34
N ASP A 206 -22.67 -27.89 -3.04
CA ASP A 206 -24.14 -27.81 -3.11
C ASP A 206 -24.68 -27.97 -4.53
N ASP A 207 -24.01 -27.40 -5.53
CA ASP A 207 -24.41 -27.50 -6.94
C ASP A 207 -24.18 -28.91 -7.49
N ASP A 208 -23.06 -29.57 -7.13
CA ASP A 208 -22.80 -30.97 -7.48
C ASP A 208 -23.83 -31.91 -6.84
N GLU A 209 -24.18 -31.71 -5.56
CA GLU A 209 -25.19 -32.52 -4.88
C GLU A 209 -26.59 -32.32 -5.48
N ARG A 210 -26.90 -31.11 -5.92
CA ARG A 210 -28.14 -30.79 -6.66
C ARG A 210 -28.17 -31.44 -8.05
N CYS A 211 -27.06 -31.43 -8.78
CA CYS A 211 -26.92 -32.12 -10.06
C CYS A 211 -27.06 -33.64 -9.92
N ILE A 212 -26.47 -34.24 -8.89
CA ILE A 212 -26.62 -35.68 -8.58
C ILE A 212 -28.08 -36.01 -8.27
N ASN A 213 -28.77 -35.21 -7.46
CA ASN A 213 -30.17 -35.45 -7.14
C ASN A 213 -31.10 -35.28 -8.34
N CYS A 214 -30.86 -34.30 -9.22
CA CYS A 214 -31.61 -34.15 -10.47
C CYS A 214 -31.42 -35.35 -11.42
N SER A 215 -30.20 -35.93 -11.49
CA SER A 215 -29.94 -37.12 -12.30
C SER A 215 -30.67 -38.38 -11.79
N LYS A 216 -30.88 -38.50 -10.47
CA LYS A 216 -31.61 -39.63 -9.85
C LYS A 216 -33.12 -39.60 -10.07
N PHE A 217 -33.71 -38.42 -10.32
CA PHE A 217 -35.15 -38.26 -10.58
C PHE A 217 -35.53 -38.31 -12.07
N SER A 218 -34.56 -38.54 -12.97
CA SER A 218 -34.75 -38.55 -14.43
C SER A 218 -34.91 -39.96 -15.04
N CYS A 219 -35.17 -40.99 -14.23
CA CYS A 219 -35.44 -42.37 -14.67
C CYS A 219 -36.82 -42.84 -14.22
#